data_AF-A0A2E7G0V8-F1
#
_entry.id   AF-A0A2E7G0V8-F1
#
_cell.length_a   1.000
_cell.length_b   1.000
_cell.length_c   1.000
_cell.angle_alpha   90.00
_cell.angle_beta   90.00
_cell.angle_gamma   90.00
#
_symmetry.space_group_name_H-M   'P 1'
#
loop_
_entity.id
_entity.type
_entity.pdbx_description
1 polymer ?
#
loop_
_entity_poly.entity_id
_entity_poly.type
_entity_poly.pdbx_seq_one_letter_code
_entity_poly.pdbx_strand_id
1 'polypeptide(L)'
;MARETNVDDKKSGKNPKNGRVRFFATLITWILLNLIWLQASHAVAVNEVNEHGRVLNGNYVLTIPDMLKMDRETNVDLNCDFKPINETASVVTVRLQYHESGSGDAAKELLWEGESDQVCPDMQLQLYPGKYNFYTTVILEDGSADVYPSRNLSAEMDLGIHIWEPFRVEGFIAANLLGLFLGIADRTIRQIMKRRNAAIVRNMPLHKRRQKEEWEQVMTSMSGGNAAEVNDLIGFQTSETDLSMELQRKNMRERFAAQAAEADGDTEEFVDETLDELEEELGKGTTEGLTGKVEEDRNIRTVGDLWRRLSGNEK
;
A
#
# COMPACT_ATOMS: atom_id res chain seq x y z
N MET A 1 -61.35 -17.00 -2.20
CA MET A 1 -60.08 -17.15 -1.46
C MET A 1 -59.40 -18.41 -1.94
N ALA A 2 -58.39 -18.28 -2.80
CA ALA A 2 -57.48 -19.36 -3.18
C ALA A 2 -56.07 -18.76 -3.19
N ARG A 3 -55.15 -19.49 -2.57
CA ARG A 3 -53.85 -19.05 -2.06
C ARG A 3 -52.81 -19.26 -3.16
N GLU A 4 -52.26 -18.18 -3.71
CA GLU A 4 -51.13 -18.27 -4.63
C GLU A 4 -49.87 -18.73 -3.89
N THR A 5 -49.29 -19.82 -4.38
CA THR A 5 -48.00 -20.36 -3.95
C THR A 5 -46.89 -19.54 -4.62
N ASN A 6 -46.24 -18.69 -3.84
CA ASN A 6 -44.96 -18.07 -4.18
C ASN A 6 -43.92 -19.18 -4.40
N VAL A 7 -43.40 -19.30 -5.62
CA VAL A 7 -42.23 -20.12 -5.91
C VAL A 7 -41.00 -19.26 -5.62
N ASP A 8 -40.22 -19.69 -4.63
CA ASP A 8 -38.96 -19.10 -4.22
C ASP A 8 -37.93 -19.08 -5.37
N ASP A 9 -37.69 -17.90 -5.94
CA ASP A 9 -36.53 -17.66 -6.80
C ASP A 9 -35.25 -17.65 -5.96
N LYS A 10 -34.50 -18.74 -6.06
CA LYS A 10 -33.15 -18.93 -5.51
C LYS A 10 -32.19 -17.94 -6.19
N LYS A 11 -31.98 -16.77 -5.58
CA LYS A 11 -30.87 -15.86 -5.93
C LYS A 11 -29.53 -16.55 -5.70
N SER A 12 -28.80 -16.83 -6.78
CA SER A 12 -27.41 -17.26 -6.72
C SER A 12 -26.56 -16.12 -6.15
N GLY A 13 -25.96 -16.38 -4.98
CA GLY A 13 -25.15 -15.40 -4.26
C GLY A 13 -23.91 -14.99 -5.05
N LYS A 14 -23.79 -13.69 -5.36
CA LYS A 14 -22.55 -13.10 -5.89
C LYS A 14 -21.38 -13.40 -4.94
N ASN A 15 -20.34 -14.01 -5.51
CA ASN A 15 -19.13 -14.47 -4.84
C ASN A 15 -18.39 -13.34 -4.07
N PRO A 16 -18.03 -13.52 -2.78
CA PRO A 16 -17.29 -12.53 -1.97
C PRO A 16 -15.77 -12.51 -2.25
N LYS A 17 -15.32 -12.90 -3.47
CA LYS A 17 -13.90 -13.16 -3.77
C LYS A 17 -12.98 -11.94 -3.55
N ASN A 18 -13.44 -10.72 -3.83
CA ASN A 18 -12.64 -9.51 -3.66
C ASN A 18 -12.41 -9.10 -2.19
N GLY A 19 -13.28 -9.51 -1.26
CA GLY A 19 -13.13 -9.19 0.16
C GLY A 19 -12.00 -9.99 0.82
N ARG A 20 -11.91 -11.28 0.48
CA ARG A 20 -10.87 -12.18 0.99
C ARG A 20 -9.49 -11.80 0.47
N VAL A 21 -9.36 -11.55 -0.84
CA VAL A 21 -8.07 -11.15 -1.45
C VAL A 21 -7.52 -9.87 -0.82
N ARG A 22 -8.37 -8.86 -0.56
CA ARG A 22 -7.93 -7.62 0.09
C ARG A 22 -7.56 -7.81 1.56
N PHE A 23 -8.29 -8.65 2.30
CA PHE A 23 -7.94 -8.99 3.68
C PHE A 23 -6.57 -9.67 3.76
N PHE A 24 -6.32 -10.64 2.87
CA PHE A 24 -5.01 -11.26 2.76
C PHE A 24 -3.93 -10.26 2.36
N ALA A 25 -4.21 -9.35 1.42
CA ALA A 25 -3.27 -8.29 1.06
C ALA A 25 -2.92 -7.41 2.27
N THR A 26 -3.91 -6.92 3.04
CA THR A 26 -3.64 -6.11 4.24
C THR A 26 -2.84 -6.85 5.31
N LEU A 27 -3.12 -8.15 5.48
CA LEU A 27 -2.40 -9.00 6.43
C LEU A 27 -0.95 -9.23 5.99
N ILE A 28 -0.74 -9.51 4.70
CA ILE A 28 0.60 -9.64 4.12
C ILE A 28 1.38 -8.33 4.26
N THR A 29 0.78 -7.20 3.92
CA THR A 29 1.44 -5.88 4.07
C THR A 29 1.81 -5.60 5.52
N TRP A 30 0.94 -5.95 6.47
CA TRP A 30 1.24 -5.80 7.90
C TRP A 30 2.39 -6.69 8.36
N ILE A 31 2.41 -7.96 7.93
CA ILE A 31 3.53 -8.87 8.23
C ILE A 31 4.83 -8.32 7.62
N LEU A 32 4.81 -7.90 6.36
CA LEU A 32 5.98 -7.33 5.69
C LEU A 32 6.50 -6.07 6.41
N LEU A 33 5.60 -5.19 6.86
CA LEU A 33 5.99 -4.00 7.61
C LEU A 33 6.70 -4.36 8.92
N ASN A 34 6.22 -5.35 9.67
CA ASN A 34 6.88 -5.84 10.88
C ASN A 34 8.22 -6.50 10.57
N LEU A 35 8.32 -7.23 9.46
CA LEU A 35 9.55 -7.91 9.04
C LEU A 35 10.63 -6.89 8.62
N ILE A 36 10.24 -5.87 7.85
CA ILE A 36 11.12 -4.75 7.48
C ILE A 36 11.59 -4.01 8.73
N TRP A 37 10.68 -3.72 9.68
CA TRP A 37 11.05 -3.07 10.93
C TRP A 37 12.04 -3.91 11.74
N LEU A 38 11.81 -5.22 11.85
CA LEU A 38 12.70 -6.12 12.56
C LEU A 38 14.09 -6.11 11.90
N GLN A 39 14.17 -6.20 10.57
CA GLN A 39 15.43 -6.12 9.85
C GLN A 39 16.13 -4.77 10.04
N ALA A 40 15.40 -3.66 9.93
CA ALA A 40 15.93 -2.31 10.15
C ALA A 40 16.42 -2.10 11.60
N SER A 41 15.75 -2.72 12.58
CA SER A 41 16.13 -2.65 14.00
C SER A 41 17.42 -3.40 14.36
N HIS A 42 17.92 -4.23 13.43
CA HIS A 42 19.20 -4.92 13.52
C HIS A 42 20.26 -4.32 12.57
N ALA A 43 19.93 -3.25 11.86
CA ALA A 43 20.88 -2.61 10.96
C ALA A 43 21.97 -1.93 11.76
N VAL A 44 23.23 -2.25 11.41
CA VAL A 44 24.43 -1.69 12.03
C VAL A 44 25.02 -0.66 11.08
N ALA A 45 25.26 0.55 11.60
CA ALA A 45 26.02 1.56 10.88
C ALA A 45 27.51 1.35 11.19
N VAL A 46 28.22 0.70 10.26
CA VAL A 46 29.64 0.41 10.39
C VAL A 46 30.45 1.65 9.98
N ASN A 47 31.34 2.07 10.88
CA ASN A 47 32.32 3.11 10.64
C ASN A 47 33.72 2.48 10.62
N GLU A 48 34.33 2.47 9.44
CA GLU A 48 35.70 2.03 9.24
C GLU A 48 36.65 3.09 9.83
N VAL A 49 37.38 2.74 10.88
CA VAL A 49 38.32 3.65 11.54
C VAL A 49 39.73 3.49 10.98
N ASN A 50 40.20 2.25 10.89
CA ASN A 50 41.51 1.88 10.39
C ASN A 50 41.38 0.67 9.46
N GLU A 51 42.24 0.61 8.44
CA GLU A 51 42.33 -0.51 7.51
C GLU A 51 43.79 -0.95 7.39
N HIS A 52 44.02 -2.26 7.25
CA HIS A 52 45.35 -2.79 7.02
C HIS A 52 46.03 -2.14 5.80
N GLY A 53 47.34 -1.87 5.94
CA GLY A 53 48.14 -1.21 4.91
C GLY A 53 47.97 0.31 4.78
N ARG A 54 47.06 0.94 5.55
CA ARG A 54 46.93 2.41 5.61
C ARG A 54 47.67 3.01 6.81
N VAL A 55 47.84 4.34 6.77
CA VAL A 55 48.35 5.08 7.93
C VAL A 55 47.33 5.00 9.06
N LEU A 56 47.81 4.57 10.22
CA LEU A 56 47.01 4.37 11.42
C LEU A 56 46.51 5.71 11.94
N ASN A 57 45.19 5.85 12.04
CA ASN A 57 44.57 6.96 12.73
C ASN A 57 44.51 6.65 14.24
N GLY A 58 45.38 7.30 15.00
CA GLY A 58 45.46 7.12 16.45
C GLY A 58 44.38 7.85 17.24
N ASN A 59 43.61 8.75 16.61
CA ASN A 59 42.52 9.49 17.27
C ASN A 59 41.30 9.58 16.34
N TYR A 60 40.26 8.79 16.64
CA TYR A 60 39.02 8.77 15.87
C TYR A 60 37.86 9.35 16.68
N VAL A 61 37.05 10.19 16.02
CA VAL A 61 35.89 10.83 16.66
C VAL A 61 34.62 10.15 16.17
N LEU A 62 33.97 9.43 17.08
CA LEU A 62 32.65 8.85 16.86
C LEU A 62 31.58 9.82 17.37
N THR A 63 30.55 10.09 16.58
CA THR A 63 29.39 10.87 17.03
C THR A 63 28.18 9.96 17.12
N ILE A 64 27.62 9.83 18.32
CA ILE A 64 26.42 9.06 18.58
C ILE A 64 25.21 10.00 18.49
N PRO A 65 24.30 9.78 17.52
CA PRO A 65 23.17 10.65 17.33
C PRO A 65 22.14 10.47 18.45
N ASP A 66 21.58 11.59 18.93
CA ASP A 66 20.41 11.57 19.80
C ASP A 66 19.15 11.35 18.97
N MET A 67 18.78 10.09 18.83
CA MET A 67 17.60 9.68 18.08
C MET A 67 16.33 10.08 18.82
N LEU A 68 15.49 10.88 18.17
CA LEU A 68 14.20 11.37 18.68
C LEU A 68 14.28 12.22 19.96
N LYS A 69 15.47 12.71 20.34
CA LYS A 69 15.69 13.51 21.56
C LYS A 69 15.29 12.79 22.83
N MET A 70 15.67 11.52 22.93
CA MET A 70 15.30 10.65 24.05
C MET A 70 16.49 10.30 24.96
N ASP A 71 17.70 10.79 24.66
CA ASP A 71 18.90 10.61 25.48
C ASP A 71 19.15 9.13 25.85
N ARG A 72 18.87 8.22 24.92
CA ARG A 72 19.00 6.77 25.15
C ARG A 72 20.39 6.27 24.80
N GLU A 73 20.89 5.36 25.64
CA GLU A 73 22.11 4.61 25.36
C GLU A 73 21.96 3.78 24.08
N THR A 74 23.01 3.78 23.27
CA THR A 74 23.10 3.04 22.02
C THR A 74 24.25 2.05 22.12
N ASN A 75 24.00 0.81 21.70
CA ASN A 75 25.05 -0.22 21.63
C ASN A 75 25.99 0.09 20.46
N VAL A 76 27.29 0.03 20.73
CA VAL A 76 28.37 0.17 19.75
C VAL A 76 29.25 -1.06 19.85
N ASP A 77 29.30 -1.84 18.77
CA ASP A 77 30.25 -2.94 18.63
C ASP A 77 31.58 -2.39 18.14
N LEU A 78 32.68 -2.81 18.75
CA LEU A 78 34.03 -2.52 18.28
C LEU A 78 34.71 -3.84 17.90
N ASN A 79 35.08 -3.94 16.63
CA ASN A 79 35.91 -5.00 16.11
C ASN A 79 37.31 -4.44 15.82
N CYS A 80 38.34 -5.19 16.16
CA CYS A 80 39.73 -4.77 16.05
C CYS A 80 40.60 -5.95 15.62
N ASP A 81 41.54 -5.70 14.72
CA ASP A 81 42.56 -6.66 14.32
C ASP A 81 43.91 -5.93 14.23
N PHE A 82 44.85 -6.37 15.06
CA PHE A 82 46.18 -5.79 15.15
C PHE A 82 47.18 -6.82 14.65
N LYS A 83 48.06 -6.39 13.76
CA LYS A 83 49.12 -7.25 13.20
C LYS A 83 50.43 -6.47 13.08
N PRO A 84 51.59 -7.11 13.28
CA PRO A 84 52.86 -6.52 12.89
C PRO A 84 52.86 -6.21 11.40
N ILE A 85 53.47 -5.10 10.99
CA ILE A 85 53.42 -4.70 9.56
C ILE A 85 54.15 -5.70 8.64
N ASN A 86 55.17 -6.38 9.15
CA ASN A 86 55.98 -7.39 8.47
C ASN A 86 56.48 -8.43 9.49
N GLU A 87 56.90 -9.60 9.04
CA GLU A 87 57.47 -10.67 9.90
C GLU A 87 58.75 -10.25 10.66
N THR A 88 59.42 -9.18 10.23
CA THR A 88 60.60 -8.61 10.88
C THR A 88 60.31 -7.45 11.82
N ALA A 89 59.06 -6.98 11.88
CA ALA A 89 58.67 -5.90 12.76
C ALA A 89 58.60 -6.39 14.22
N SER A 90 59.01 -5.56 15.17
CA SER A 90 58.91 -5.87 16.59
C SER A 90 57.45 -5.95 17.02
N VAL A 91 57.14 -6.91 17.88
CA VAL A 91 55.84 -6.98 18.57
C VAL A 91 55.72 -5.76 19.48
N VAL A 92 54.61 -5.04 19.38
CA VAL A 92 54.36 -3.81 20.15
C VAL A 92 53.11 -3.97 21.01
N THR A 93 53.05 -3.28 22.14
CA THR A 93 51.84 -3.24 22.97
C THR A 93 50.90 -2.17 22.43
N VAL A 94 49.66 -2.55 22.20
CA VAL A 94 48.61 -1.67 21.73
C VAL A 94 47.64 -1.42 22.87
N ARG A 95 47.34 -0.15 23.12
CA ARG A 95 46.39 0.29 24.13
C ARG A 95 45.29 1.11 23.47
N LEU A 96 44.07 0.63 23.59
CA LEU A 96 42.85 1.25 23.09
C LEU A 96 42.11 1.91 24.25
N GLN A 97 41.83 3.20 24.14
CA GLN A 97 41.12 3.97 25.14
C GLN A 97 40.04 4.84 24.50
N TYR A 98 39.02 5.23 25.25
CA TYR A 98 38.04 6.20 24.78
C TYR A 98 37.66 7.22 25.86
N HIS A 99 37.14 8.38 25.44
CA HIS A 99 36.53 9.34 26.35
C HIS A 99 35.44 10.16 25.67
N GLU A 100 34.53 10.70 26.47
CA GLU A 100 33.48 11.59 26.01
C GLU A 100 34.01 13.02 25.81
N SER A 101 33.90 13.51 24.58
CA SER A 101 34.33 14.83 24.16
C SER A 101 33.34 15.90 24.62
N GLY A 102 33.56 16.44 25.82
CA GLY A 102 32.73 17.51 26.40
C GLY A 102 32.46 17.35 27.90
N SER A 103 32.68 16.15 28.42
CA SER A 103 32.72 15.86 29.84
C SER A 103 34.08 16.33 30.39
N GLY A 104 34.09 17.48 31.07
CA GLY A 104 35.31 18.06 31.63
C GLY A 104 36.02 17.06 32.56
N ASP A 105 37.29 16.78 32.26
CA ASP A 105 38.14 15.81 33.00
C ASP A 105 37.63 14.35 33.05
N ALA A 106 36.83 13.92 32.07
CA ALA A 106 36.60 12.48 31.89
C ALA A 106 37.95 11.77 31.65
N ALA A 107 38.37 10.97 32.62
CA ALA A 107 39.53 10.11 32.47
C ALA A 107 39.31 9.16 31.28
N LYS A 108 40.36 8.95 30.48
CA LYS A 108 40.32 7.99 29.38
C LYS A 108 40.03 6.60 29.95
N GLU A 109 38.94 6.00 29.51
CA GLU A 109 38.58 4.65 29.90
C GLU A 109 39.33 3.65 29.01
N LEU A 110 39.89 2.61 29.63
CA LEU A 110 40.65 1.58 28.96
C LEU A 110 39.69 0.53 28.39
N LEU A 111 39.71 0.34 27.06
CA LEU A 111 38.92 -0.69 26.38
C LEU A 111 39.70 -1.99 26.32
N TRP A 112 40.95 -1.91 25.84
CA TRP A 112 41.79 -3.07 25.64
C TRP A 112 43.26 -2.69 25.69
N GLU A 113 44.08 -3.60 26.22
CA GLU A 113 45.53 -3.52 26.21
C GLU A 113 46.09 -4.92 25.97
N GLY A 114 46.91 -5.05 24.93
CA GLY A 114 47.49 -6.33 24.55
C GLY A 114 48.62 -6.16 23.53
N GLU A 115 49.28 -7.26 23.21
CA GLU A 115 50.35 -7.27 22.22
C GLU A 115 49.79 -7.34 20.79
N SER A 116 50.57 -6.86 19.82
CA SER A 116 50.15 -6.78 18.41
C SER A 116 49.98 -8.13 17.72
N ASP A 117 50.35 -9.23 18.36
CA ASP A 117 50.15 -10.61 17.90
C ASP A 117 48.97 -11.31 18.62
N GLN A 118 48.36 -10.64 19.60
CA GLN A 118 47.21 -11.15 20.33
C GLN A 118 45.91 -10.78 19.63
N VAL A 119 44.95 -11.70 19.68
CA VAL A 119 43.61 -11.48 19.14
C VAL A 119 42.88 -10.44 20.01
N CYS A 120 42.47 -9.34 19.38
CA CYS A 120 41.62 -8.36 20.01
C CYS A 120 40.21 -8.95 20.16
N PRO A 121 39.59 -8.94 21.36
CA PRO A 121 38.26 -9.49 21.54
C PRO A 121 37.20 -8.54 20.97
N ASP A 122 36.09 -9.10 20.49
CA ASP A 122 34.90 -8.32 20.15
C ASP A 122 34.38 -7.62 21.40
N MET A 123 34.29 -6.29 21.35
CA MET A 123 33.85 -5.46 22.46
C MET A 123 32.49 -4.83 22.16
N GLN A 124 31.61 -4.76 23.17
CA GLN A 124 30.33 -4.05 23.09
C GLN A 124 30.29 -2.93 24.12
N LEU A 125 29.98 -1.73 23.66
CA LEU A 125 29.93 -0.51 24.46
C LEU A 125 28.51 0.04 24.49
N GLN A 126 28.07 0.48 25.67
CA GLN A 126 26.80 1.22 25.83
C GLN A 126 27.13 2.68 26.02
N LEU A 127 26.85 3.48 25.01
CA LEU A 127 27.25 4.89 24.96
C LEU A 127 26.03 5.79 24.83
N TYR A 128 26.04 6.89 25.60
CA TYR A 128 25.00 7.92 25.51
C TYR A 128 25.13 8.73 24.21
N PRO A 129 24.10 9.48 23.81
CA PRO A 129 24.24 10.40 22.69
C PRO A 129 25.27 11.48 23.00
N GLY A 130 26.23 11.65 22.10
CA GLY A 130 27.40 12.48 22.37
C GLY A 130 28.53 12.27 21.38
N LYS A 131 29.65 12.97 21.60
CA LYS A 131 30.87 12.79 20.82
C LYS A 131 31.88 12.01 21.66
N TYR A 132 32.44 10.95 21.11
CA TYR A 132 33.44 10.13 21.77
C TYR A 132 34.72 10.12 20.95
N ASN A 133 35.85 10.24 21.62
CA ASN A 133 37.17 10.16 21.00
C ASN A 133 37.81 8.83 21.38
N PHE A 134 38.14 8.01 20.38
CA PHE A 134 38.85 6.75 20.52
C PHE A 134 40.33 6.95 20.23
N TYR A 135 41.18 6.56 21.16
CA TYR A 135 42.63 6.65 21.08
C TYR A 135 43.23 5.28 20.93
N THR A 136 43.99 5.08 19.86
CA THR A 136 44.87 3.92 19.72
C THR A 136 46.30 4.40 19.96
N THR A 137 46.89 3.96 21.06
CA THR A 137 48.27 4.27 21.42
C THR A 137 49.11 3.00 21.31
N VAL A 138 50.27 3.12 20.66
CA VAL A 138 51.24 2.03 20.53
C VAL A 138 52.40 2.32 21.47
N ILE A 139 52.77 1.32 22.27
CA ILE A 139 53.82 1.39 23.27
C ILE A 139 54.94 0.44 22.83
N LEU A 140 56.14 0.99 22.73
CA LEU A 140 57.35 0.25 22.38
C LEU A 140 57.90 -0.51 23.59
N GLU A 141 58.84 -1.44 23.37
CA GLU A 141 59.47 -2.23 24.45
C GLU A 141 60.14 -1.37 25.54
N ASP A 142 60.56 -0.15 25.21
CA ASP A 142 61.15 0.81 26.15
C ASP A 142 60.12 1.54 27.02
N GLY A 143 58.83 1.23 26.84
CA GLY A 143 57.71 1.85 27.55
C GLY A 143 57.34 3.24 27.01
N SER A 144 58.00 3.72 25.96
CA SER A 144 57.65 4.98 25.31
C SER A 144 56.50 4.79 24.32
N ALA A 145 55.66 5.82 24.18
CA ALA A 145 54.62 5.83 23.16
C ALA A 145 55.25 6.12 21.79
N ASP A 146 54.97 5.27 20.81
CA ASP A 146 55.47 5.45 19.45
C ASP A 146 54.83 6.70 18.81
N VAL A 147 55.67 7.58 18.28
CA VAL A 147 55.25 8.79 17.56
C VAL A 147 54.72 8.44 16.17
N TYR A 148 55.16 7.31 15.59
CA TYR A 148 54.78 6.85 14.26
C TYR A 148 54.33 5.39 14.25
N PRO A 149 53.18 5.06 14.86
CA PRO A 149 52.72 3.69 15.08
C PRO A 149 52.59 2.87 13.78
N SER A 150 52.31 3.52 12.65
CA SER A 150 52.19 2.88 11.33
C SER A 150 53.48 2.25 10.79
N ARG A 151 54.62 2.43 11.47
CA ARG A 151 55.89 1.81 11.06
C ARG A 151 56.00 0.35 11.51
N ASN A 152 55.38 0.02 12.64
CA ASN A 152 55.53 -1.28 13.28
C ASN A 152 54.20 -2.05 13.31
N LEU A 153 53.07 -1.33 13.30
CA LEU A 153 51.74 -1.89 13.44
C LEU A 153 50.89 -1.65 12.19
N SER A 154 50.19 -2.70 11.76
CA SER A 154 49.03 -2.61 10.90
C SER A 154 47.77 -2.87 11.73
N ALA A 155 46.76 -2.02 11.59
CA ALA A 155 45.52 -2.14 12.35
C ALA A 155 44.31 -2.05 11.43
N GLU A 156 43.33 -2.89 11.69
CA GLU A 156 41.96 -2.80 11.20
C GLU A 156 41.06 -2.56 12.41
N MET A 157 40.18 -1.56 12.33
CA MET A 157 39.28 -1.25 13.44
C MET A 157 37.98 -0.70 12.89
N ASP A 158 36.88 -1.35 13.28
CA ASP A 158 35.53 -1.02 12.86
C ASP A 158 34.64 -0.76 14.07
N LEU A 159 33.85 0.32 13.97
CA LEU A 159 32.85 0.70 14.97
C LEU A 159 31.44 0.53 14.39
N GLY A 160 30.70 -0.46 14.86
CA GLY A 160 29.33 -0.74 14.46
C GLY A 160 28.30 -0.13 15.41
N ILE A 161 27.55 0.89 14.97
CA ILE A 161 26.51 1.53 15.79
C ILE A 161 25.14 0.89 15.54
N HIS A 162 24.46 0.43 16.59
CA HIS A 162 23.08 -0.10 16.54
C HIS A 162 22.03 1.00 16.75
N ILE A 163 21.87 1.88 15.77
CA ILE A 163 21.06 3.11 15.90
C ILE A 163 19.58 2.83 16.27
N TRP A 164 19.00 1.75 15.74
CA TRP A 164 17.57 1.45 15.88
C TRP A 164 17.24 0.42 16.97
N GLU A 165 18.24 -0.28 17.50
CA GLU A 165 18.03 -1.29 18.52
C GLU A 165 17.36 -0.74 19.79
N PRO A 166 17.74 0.45 20.31
CA PRO A 166 17.08 1.05 21.48
C PRO A 166 15.60 1.37 21.27
N PHE A 167 15.11 1.38 20.02
CA PHE A 167 13.73 1.71 19.65
C PHE A 167 12.93 0.51 19.11
N ARG A 168 13.47 -0.70 19.21
CA ARG A 168 12.89 -1.91 18.60
C ARG A 168 11.43 -2.12 19.03
N VAL A 169 11.12 -1.89 20.30
CA VAL A 169 9.78 -2.08 20.87
C VAL A 169 8.81 -1.00 20.40
N GLU A 170 9.22 0.27 20.40
CA GLU A 170 8.38 1.39 19.98
C GLU A 170 7.96 1.27 18.52
N GLY A 171 8.89 0.90 17.63
CA GLY A 171 8.55 0.70 16.23
C GLY A 171 7.66 -0.51 16.00
N PHE A 172 7.78 -1.56 16.82
CA PHE A 172 6.83 -2.68 16.79
C PHE A 172 5.43 -2.22 17.20
N ILE A 173 5.32 -1.40 18.27
CA ILE A 173 4.04 -0.83 18.69
C ILE A 173 3.44 0.05 17.59
N ALA A 174 4.24 0.93 16.98
CA ALA A 174 3.80 1.80 15.89
C ALA A 174 3.34 0.99 14.66
N ALA A 175 4.08 -0.05 14.28
CA ALA A 175 3.73 -0.97 13.20
C ALA A 175 2.41 -1.71 13.45
N ASN A 176 2.19 -2.17 14.69
CA ASN A 176 0.95 -2.83 15.10
C ASN A 176 -0.25 -1.88 15.09
N LEU A 177 -0.07 -0.66 15.59
CA LEU A 177 -1.11 0.37 15.52
C LEU A 177 -1.47 0.71 14.07
N LEU A 178 -0.47 0.91 13.20
CA LEU A 178 -0.69 1.13 11.78
C LEU A 178 -1.45 -0.02 11.12
N GLY A 179 -1.07 -1.27 11.43
CA GLY A 179 -1.78 -2.46 10.96
C GLY A 179 -3.25 -2.48 11.40
N LEU A 180 -3.50 -2.16 12.67
CA LEU A 180 -4.85 -2.08 13.23
C LEU A 180 -5.67 -0.96 12.58
N PHE A 181 -5.07 0.21 12.36
CA PHE A 181 -5.72 1.31 11.64
C PHE A 181 -6.04 0.94 10.20
N LEU A 182 -5.14 0.29 9.46
CA LEU A 182 -5.41 -0.17 8.10
C LEU A 182 -6.57 -1.17 8.05
N GLY A 183 -6.62 -2.11 9.01
CA GLY A 183 -7.69 -3.10 9.10
C GLY A 183 -9.05 -2.50 9.47
N ILE A 184 -9.09 -1.57 10.43
CA ILE A 184 -10.33 -0.95 10.90
C ILE A 184 -10.84 0.12 9.92
N ALA A 185 -9.96 0.98 9.41
CA ALA A 185 -10.32 2.07 8.49
C ALA A 185 -10.99 1.52 7.23
N ASP A 186 -10.48 0.42 6.67
CA ASP A 186 -11.08 -0.18 5.49
C ASP A 186 -12.49 -0.76 5.78
N ARG A 187 -12.73 -1.25 7.00
CA ARG A 187 -14.06 -1.75 7.40
C ARG A 187 -15.06 -0.63 7.67
N THR A 188 -14.63 0.46 8.31
CA THR A 188 -15.49 1.62 8.62
C THR A 188 -15.81 2.42 7.38
N ILE A 189 -14.83 2.72 6.52
CA ILE A 189 -15.02 3.40 5.23
C ILE A 189 -16.03 2.62 4.37
N ARG A 190 -15.93 1.29 4.33
CA ARG A 190 -16.89 0.46 3.58
C ARG A 190 -18.29 0.47 4.16
N GLN A 191 -18.44 0.45 5.49
CA GLN A 191 -19.76 0.57 6.11
C GLN A 191 -20.41 1.93 5.81
N ILE A 192 -19.62 3.01 5.82
CA ILE A 192 -20.09 4.35 5.49
C ILE A 192 -20.47 4.43 4.01
N MET A 193 -19.65 3.93 3.08
CA MET A 193 -19.98 3.89 1.65
C MET A 193 -21.22 3.06 1.35
N LYS A 194 -21.38 1.88 1.98
CA LYS A 194 -22.60 1.07 1.84
C LYS A 194 -23.83 1.83 2.34
N ARG A 195 -23.74 2.51 3.49
CA ARG A 195 -24.84 3.32 4.03
C ARG A 195 -25.19 4.49 3.12
N ARG A 196 -24.20 5.21 2.57
CA ARG A 196 -24.43 6.30 1.60
C ARG A 196 -25.09 5.78 0.32
N ASN A 197 -24.59 4.69 -0.26
CA ASN A 197 -25.18 4.10 -1.47
C ASN A 197 -26.61 3.60 -1.22
N ALA A 198 -26.86 2.97 -0.07
CA ALA A 198 -28.21 2.53 0.30
C ALA A 198 -29.17 3.72 0.48
N ALA A 199 -28.72 4.83 1.06
CA ALA A 199 -29.53 6.04 1.19
C ALA A 199 -29.84 6.67 -0.19
N ILE A 200 -28.87 6.72 -1.09
CA ILE A 200 -29.05 7.22 -2.46
C ILE A 200 -30.06 6.37 -3.23
N VAL A 201 -29.96 5.03 -3.14
CA VAL A 201 -30.92 4.12 -3.79
C VAL A 201 -32.31 4.23 -3.17
N ARG A 202 -32.41 4.38 -1.84
CA ARG A 202 -33.70 4.53 -1.15
C ARG A 202 -34.44 5.80 -1.56
N ASN A 203 -33.73 6.89 -1.83
CA ASN A 203 -34.32 8.17 -2.24
C ASN A 203 -34.50 8.30 -3.76
N MET A 204 -34.19 7.26 -4.54
CA MET A 204 -34.28 7.30 -5.99
C MET A 204 -35.73 7.00 -6.47
N PRO A 205 -36.32 7.80 -7.38
CA PRO A 205 -37.65 7.56 -7.91
C PRO A 205 -37.72 6.25 -8.70
N LEU A 206 -38.88 5.59 -8.69
CA LEU A 206 -39.09 4.22 -9.19
C LEU A 206 -38.61 4.00 -10.64
N HIS A 207 -38.82 4.95 -11.54
CA HIS A 207 -38.39 4.85 -12.94
C HIS A 207 -36.86 4.83 -13.09
N LYS A 208 -36.12 5.59 -12.26
CA LYS A 208 -34.64 5.59 -12.26
C LYS A 208 -34.06 4.32 -11.65
N ARG A 209 -34.79 3.65 -10.75
CA ARG A 209 -34.37 2.34 -10.22
C ARG A 209 -34.41 1.26 -11.29
N ARG A 210 -35.48 1.19 -12.09
CA ARG A 210 -35.57 0.23 -13.20
C ARG A 210 -34.48 0.46 -14.24
N GLN A 211 -34.27 1.71 -14.66
CA GLN A 211 -33.17 2.04 -15.59
C GLN A 211 -31.80 1.64 -15.03
N LYS A 212 -31.59 1.81 -13.73
CA LYS A 212 -30.35 1.39 -13.07
C LYS A 212 -30.22 -0.14 -13.02
N GLU A 213 -31.30 -0.87 -12.76
CA GLU A 213 -31.31 -2.34 -12.74
C GLU A 213 -31.03 -2.92 -14.13
N GLU A 214 -31.65 -2.35 -15.17
CA GLU A 214 -31.37 -2.70 -16.57
C GLU A 214 -29.91 -2.40 -16.94
N TRP A 215 -29.40 -1.24 -16.54
CA TRP A 215 -27.98 -0.89 -16.74
C TRP A 215 -27.03 -1.80 -15.96
N GLU A 216 -27.36 -2.17 -14.72
CA GLU A 216 -26.57 -3.12 -13.93
C GLU A 216 -26.60 -4.51 -14.55
N GLN A 217 -27.71 -4.92 -15.16
CA GLN A 217 -27.85 -6.18 -15.87
C GLN A 217 -26.98 -6.20 -17.15
N VAL A 218 -27.02 -5.13 -17.94
CA VAL A 218 -26.15 -4.94 -19.12
C VAL A 218 -24.68 -4.87 -18.74
N MET A 219 -24.34 -4.16 -17.65
CA MET A 219 -22.96 -4.07 -17.20
C MET A 219 -22.47 -5.40 -16.60
N THR A 220 -23.36 -6.18 -15.96
CA THR A 220 -23.02 -7.53 -15.48
C THR A 220 -22.83 -8.50 -16.66
N SER A 221 -23.61 -8.39 -17.74
CA SER A 221 -23.39 -9.21 -18.94
C SER A 221 -22.11 -8.81 -19.71
N MET A 222 -21.70 -7.54 -19.66
CA MET A 222 -20.44 -7.07 -20.25
C MET A 222 -19.20 -7.34 -19.36
N SER A 223 -19.34 -7.31 -18.04
CA SER A 223 -18.23 -7.57 -17.09
C SER A 223 -18.06 -9.05 -16.72
N GLY A 224 -18.94 -9.92 -17.21
CA GLY A 224 -18.87 -11.38 -17.09
C GLY A 224 -17.93 -12.08 -18.07
N GLY A 225 -16.87 -11.40 -18.53
CA GLY A 225 -15.85 -11.98 -19.41
C GLY A 225 -14.59 -12.38 -18.64
N ASN A 226 -14.56 -13.59 -18.08
CA ASN A 226 -13.31 -14.36 -18.12
C ASN A 226 -13.06 -14.67 -19.60
N ALA A 227 -11.79 -14.60 -20.03
CA ALA A 227 -11.41 -14.96 -21.39
C ALA A 227 -12.13 -16.23 -21.83
N ALA A 228 -12.91 -16.14 -22.91
CA ALA A 228 -13.53 -17.29 -23.54
C ALA A 228 -12.44 -18.33 -23.80
N GLU A 229 -12.46 -19.40 -23.01
CA GLU A 229 -11.63 -20.56 -23.26
C GLU A 229 -12.13 -21.16 -24.57
N VAL A 230 -11.21 -21.34 -25.53
CA VAL A 230 -11.48 -21.69 -26.93
C VAL A 230 -11.93 -23.16 -27.07
N ASN A 231 -12.82 -23.61 -26.20
CA ASN A 231 -13.48 -24.92 -26.25
C ASN A 231 -15.02 -24.81 -26.37
N ASP A 232 -15.61 -23.64 -26.17
CA ASP A 232 -17.06 -23.44 -26.39
C ASP A 232 -17.44 -23.18 -27.86
N LEU A 233 -16.49 -23.32 -28.79
CA LEU A 233 -16.74 -23.24 -30.24
C LEU A 233 -16.93 -24.60 -30.90
N ILE A 234 -17.00 -25.70 -30.14
CA ILE A 234 -17.30 -27.03 -30.69
C ILE A 234 -18.49 -27.61 -29.94
N GLY A 235 -19.69 -27.41 -30.50
CA GLY A 235 -20.88 -28.09 -30.01
C GLY A 235 -22.21 -27.41 -30.33
N PHE A 236 -22.44 -26.97 -31.58
CA PHE A 236 -23.81 -26.98 -32.10
C PHE A 236 -24.26 -28.44 -32.18
N GLN A 237 -24.68 -29.01 -31.05
CA GLN A 237 -25.39 -30.27 -31.00
C GLN A 237 -26.67 -30.02 -30.23
N THR A 238 -27.73 -29.90 -31.03
CA THR A 238 -29.14 -29.81 -30.64
C THR A 238 -29.45 -30.67 -29.43
N SER A 239 -29.60 -30.04 -28.26
CA SER A 239 -30.19 -30.67 -27.09
C SER A 239 -31.69 -30.38 -27.08
N GLU A 240 -32.48 -31.40 -26.72
CA GLU A 240 -33.96 -31.40 -26.73
C GLU A 240 -34.62 -30.27 -25.90
N THR A 241 -33.83 -29.52 -25.12
CA THR A 241 -34.28 -28.35 -24.36
C THR A 241 -34.64 -27.16 -25.26
N ASP A 242 -34.02 -26.99 -26.43
CA ASP A 242 -34.33 -25.88 -27.34
C ASP A 242 -35.70 -26.02 -28.02
N LEU A 243 -36.14 -27.27 -28.27
CA LEU A 243 -37.48 -27.54 -28.79
C LEU A 243 -38.56 -27.07 -27.82
N SER A 244 -38.33 -27.17 -26.51
CA SER A 244 -39.28 -26.71 -25.48
C SER A 244 -39.43 -25.18 -25.43
N MET A 245 -38.34 -24.43 -25.63
CA MET A 245 -38.35 -22.97 -25.61
C MET A 245 -38.89 -22.37 -26.91
N GLU A 246 -38.62 -22.99 -28.06
CA GLU A 246 -39.28 -22.61 -29.32
C GLU A 246 -40.78 -22.92 -29.29
N LEU A 247 -41.20 -24.07 -28.73
CA LEU A 247 -42.63 -24.39 -28.56
C LEU A 247 -43.33 -23.36 -27.65
N GLN A 248 -42.67 -22.92 -26.58
CA GLN A 248 -43.18 -21.88 -25.68
C GLN A 248 -43.32 -20.52 -26.37
N ARG A 249 -42.33 -20.13 -27.19
CA ARG A 249 -42.39 -18.89 -27.99
C ARG A 249 -43.49 -18.95 -29.05
N LYS A 250 -43.70 -20.12 -29.66
CA LYS A 250 -44.77 -20.32 -30.65
C LYS A 250 -46.16 -20.27 -30.01
N ASN A 251 -46.34 -20.93 -28.88
CA ASN A 251 -47.58 -20.87 -28.08
C ASN A 251 -47.89 -19.46 -27.58
N MET A 252 -46.87 -18.66 -27.22
CA MET A 252 -47.05 -17.24 -26.88
C MET A 252 -47.53 -16.43 -28.08
N ARG A 253 -46.92 -16.60 -29.27
CA ARG A 253 -47.35 -15.91 -30.49
C ARG A 253 -48.77 -16.27 -30.91
N GLU A 254 -49.16 -17.55 -30.79
CA GLU A 254 -50.52 -17.99 -31.09
C GLU A 254 -51.55 -17.43 -30.10
N ARG A 255 -51.21 -17.29 -28.81
CA ARG A 255 -52.08 -16.65 -27.81
C ARG A 255 -52.25 -15.15 -28.04
N PHE A 256 -51.19 -14.45 -28.45
CA PHE A 256 -51.28 -13.02 -28.81
C PHE A 256 -52.05 -12.82 -30.13
N ALA A 257 -51.88 -13.71 -31.11
CA ALA A 257 -52.62 -13.66 -32.36
C ALA A 257 -54.12 -13.98 -32.15
N ALA A 258 -54.45 -14.92 -31.26
CA ALA A 258 -55.83 -15.22 -30.88
C ALA A 258 -56.49 -14.05 -30.13
N GLN A 259 -55.77 -13.40 -29.21
CA GLN A 259 -56.26 -12.18 -28.53
C GLN A 259 -56.43 -10.98 -29.47
N ALA A 260 -55.55 -10.85 -30.48
CA ALA A 260 -55.69 -9.80 -31.49
C ALA A 260 -56.85 -10.07 -32.47
N ALA A 261 -57.14 -11.35 -32.76
CA ALA A 261 -58.27 -11.74 -33.62
C ALA A 261 -59.63 -11.70 -32.90
N GLU A 262 -59.68 -11.82 -31.57
CA GLU A 262 -60.89 -11.65 -30.75
C GLU A 262 -61.21 -10.18 -30.43
N ALA A 263 -60.27 -9.25 -30.62
CA ALA A 263 -60.42 -7.83 -30.26
C ALA A 263 -60.77 -6.90 -31.45
N ASP A 264 -60.95 -7.43 -32.66
CA ASP A 264 -61.30 -6.64 -33.86
C ASP A 264 -62.82 -6.59 -34.07
N GLY A 265 -63.52 -6.07 -33.07
CA GLY A 265 -64.98 -6.10 -33.03
C GLY A 265 -65.62 -5.22 -31.96
N ASP A 266 -65.12 -4.01 -31.72
CA ASP A 266 -66.00 -2.85 -31.47
C ASP A 266 -65.20 -1.54 -31.51
N THR A 267 -65.70 -0.63 -32.34
CA THR A 267 -65.28 0.75 -32.57
C THR A 267 -65.44 1.63 -31.32
N GLU A 268 -64.54 2.57 -31.07
CA GLU A 268 -64.88 4.00 -30.88
C GLU A 268 -63.69 4.89 -31.29
N GLU A 269 -63.97 5.80 -32.23
CA GLU A 269 -63.12 6.89 -32.69
C GLU A 269 -63.00 7.94 -31.57
N PHE A 270 -61.87 7.97 -30.86
CA PHE A 270 -61.62 8.99 -29.87
C PHE A 270 -61.18 10.29 -30.57
N VAL A 271 -62.13 11.21 -30.72
CA VAL A 271 -61.88 12.61 -31.10
C VAL A 271 -61.35 13.33 -29.86
N ASP A 272 -60.12 13.83 -29.93
CA ASP A 272 -59.44 14.55 -28.85
C ASP A 272 -59.80 16.05 -28.91
N GLU A 273 -60.83 16.46 -28.16
CA GLU A 273 -61.35 17.83 -28.12
C GLU A 273 -60.55 18.77 -27.19
N THR A 274 -59.27 18.50 -26.94
CA THR A 274 -58.41 19.32 -26.05
C THR A 274 -57.08 19.73 -26.65
N LEU A 275 -57.08 20.18 -27.92
CA LEU A 275 -55.86 20.60 -28.63
C LEU A 275 -55.64 22.13 -28.70
N ASP A 276 -56.65 22.94 -28.41
CA ASP A 276 -56.57 24.39 -28.66
C ASP A 276 -55.98 25.24 -27.51
N GLU A 277 -55.84 24.71 -26.28
CA GLU A 277 -55.31 25.48 -25.14
C GLU A 277 -53.84 25.19 -24.77
N LEU A 278 -53.19 24.21 -25.41
CA LEU A 278 -51.79 23.83 -25.11
C LEU A 278 -50.75 24.39 -26.09
N GLU A 279 -51.17 25.00 -27.21
CA GLU A 279 -50.24 25.63 -28.17
C GLU A 279 -49.83 27.07 -27.81
N GLU A 280 -50.51 27.73 -26.87
CA GLU A 280 -50.16 29.12 -26.49
C GLU A 280 -49.01 29.20 -25.45
N GLU A 281 -48.71 28.10 -24.72
CA GLU A 281 -47.63 28.04 -23.73
C GLU A 281 -46.32 27.40 -24.26
N LEU A 282 -46.34 26.81 -25.46
CA LEU A 282 -45.11 26.42 -26.17
C LEU A 282 -44.86 27.39 -27.33
N GLY A 283 -44.09 28.45 -27.05
CA GLY A 283 -43.66 29.41 -28.05
C GLY A 283 -43.07 28.73 -29.30
N LYS A 284 -43.33 29.32 -30.47
CA LYS A 284 -42.92 28.83 -31.79
C LYS A 284 -41.42 28.48 -31.80
N GLY A 285 -41.11 27.18 -31.77
CA GLY A 285 -39.74 26.69 -31.80
C GLY A 285 -39.08 26.96 -33.14
N THR A 286 -38.07 27.83 -33.16
CA THR A 286 -37.24 28.06 -34.35
C THR A 286 -36.07 27.08 -34.37
N THR A 287 -35.85 26.44 -35.52
CA THR A 287 -34.75 25.48 -35.74
C THR A 287 -33.42 26.15 -36.09
N GLU A 288 -33.37 27.50 -36.09
CA GLU A 288 -32.18 28.30 -36.46
C GLU A 288 -30.96 28.03 -35.56
N GLY A 289 -31.16 27.56 -34.33
CA GLY A 289 -30.06 27.21 -33.41
C GLY A 289 -29.37 25.87 -33.69
N LEU A 290 -29.96 25.01 -34.53
CA LEU A 290 -29.46 23.65 -34.81
C LEU A 290 -28.68 23.53 -36.13
N THR A 291 -28.63 24.60 -36.93
CA THR A 291 -27.97 24.62 -38.26
C THR A 291 -26.57 25.24 -38.23
N GLY A 292 -25.90 25.22 -37.08
CA GLY A 292 -24.50 25.65 -36.92
C GLY A 292 -23.53 24.47 -36.90
N LYS A 293 -22.29 24.71 -37.37
CA LYS A 293 -21.21 23.71 -37.30
C LYS A 293 -20.90 23.43 -35.82
N VAL A 294 -20.94 22.16 -35.40
CA VAL A 294 -20.74 21.74 -34.01
C VAL A 294 -19.39 22.26 -33.51
N GLU A 295 -19.42 23.21 -32.58
CA GLU A 295 -18.23 23.63 -31.84
C GLU A 295 -17.98 22.62 -30.71
N GLU A 296 -16.80 22.02 -30.72
CA GLU A 296 -16.37 21.07 -29.70
C GLU A 296 -16.10 21.83 -28.40
N ASP A 297 -17.02 21.71 -27.43
CA ASP A 297 -16.86 22.29 -26.10
C ASP A 297 -15.75 21.55 -25.33
N ARG A 298 -14.55 22.15 -25.32
CA ARG A 298 -13.30 21.57 -24.76
C ARG A 298 -13.39 21.22 -23.27
N ASN A 299 -14.41 21.71 -22.57
CA ASN A 299 -14.64 21.47 -21.15
C ASN A 299 -15.41 20.18 -20.86
N ILE A 300 -16.01 19.54 -21.87
CA ILE A 300 -16.72 18.26 -21.71
C ILE A 300 -15.83 17.15 -22.28
N ARG A 301 -15.06 16.50 -21.41
CA ARG A 301 -14.19 15.36 -21.81
C ARG A 301 -14.80 14.02 -21.47
N THR A 302 -15.67 13.96 -20.46
CA THR A 302 -16.30 12.72 -20.02
C THR A 302 -17.81 12.89 -19.86
N VAL A 303 -18.53 11.77 -19.99
CA VAL A 303 -19.98 11.71 -19.77
C VAL A 303 -20.35 12.17 -18.35
N GLY A 304 -19.43 12.04 -17.38
CA GLY A 304 -19.62 12.54 -16.02
C GLY A 304 -19.61 14.07 -15.89
N ASP A 305 -18.96 14.79 -16.79
CA ASP A 305 -18.90 16.25 -16.77
C ASP A 305 -20.23 16.84 -17.29
N LEU A 306 -20.82 16.20 -18.31
CA LEU A 306 -22.18 16.49 -18.79
C LEU A 306 -23.23 16.38 -17.68
N TRP A 307 -23.17 15.29 -16.91
CA TRP A 307 -24.10 15.08 -15.79
C TRP A 307 -23.90 16.09 -14.66
N ARG A 308 -22.67 16.54 -14.41
CA ARG A 308 -22.38 17.55 -13.38
C ARG A 308 -23.00 18.90 -13.75
N ARG A 309 -22.85 19.32 -15.02
CA ARG A 309 -23.41 20.57 -15.55
C ARG A 309 -24.95 20.56 -15.59
N LEU A 310 -25.56 19.46 -16.06
CA LEU A 310 -27.02 19.30 -16.06
C LEU A 310 -27.61 19.21 -14.64
N SER A 311 -26.84 18.72 -13.66
CA SER A 311 -27.28 18.64 -12.27
C SER A 311 -27.24 19.99 -11.52
N GLY A 312 -26.84 21.09 -12.17
CA GLY A 312 -26.77 22.43 -11.58
C GLY A 312 -25.71 22.58 -10.49
N ASN A 313 -24.72 21.69 -10.44
CA ASN A 313 -23.65 21.70 -9.42
C ASN A 313 -22.39 22.47 -9.86
N GLU A 314 -22.46 23.21 -10.97
CA GLU A 314 -21.41 24.13 -11.42
C GLU A 314 -21.93 25.56 -11.31
N LYS A 315 -21.20 26.39 -10.56
CA LYS A 315 -21.28 27.86 -10.61
C LYS A 315 -20.26 28.36 -11.63
#